data_AF-A0A179V243-F1
#
_entry.id   AF-A0A179V243-F1
#
_cell.length_a   1.000
_cell.length_b   1.000
_cell.length_c   1.000
_cell.angle_alpha   90.00
_cell.angle_beta   90.00
_cell.angle_gamma   90.00
#
_symmetry.space_group_name_H-M   'P 1'
#
loop_
_entity.id
_entity.type
_entity.pdbx_description
1 polymer ?
#
loop_
_entity_poly.entity_id
_entity_poly.type
_entity_poly.pdbx_seq_one_letter_code
_entity_poly.pdbx_strand_id
1 'polypeptide(L)'
;MPPVDPLMKALMEVKMLASRSRKEAEKANKTRLSEENKASRAMKNREFQIAQIHSQSAVREHHRYVSLRAEAAEAEVLVNDLKAAYSTRERGALARLRLQGARGRLAYHQPGARAGHRQLVPGAQPGFQDCELGDPRCVAGGAGAELGRGGEGGG
;
A
#
# COMPACT_ATOMS: atom_id res chain seq x y z
N MET A 1 -13.11 24.71 -14.32
CA MET A 1 -12.23 23.59 -13.89
C MET A 1 -13.10 22.47 -13.36
N PRO A 2 -12.84 21.19 -13.68
CA PRO A 2 -13.61 20.09 -13.10
C PRO A 2 -13.41 20.07 -11.57
N PRO A 3 -14.43 19.62 -10.80
CA PRO A 3 -14.32 19.53 -9.36
C PRO A 3 -13.19 18.57 -8.97
N VAL A 4 -12.24 19.06 -8.17
CA VAL A 4 -11.13 18.26 -7.66
C VAL A 4 -11.70 17.24 -6.68
N ASP A 5 -11.40 15.96 -6.92
CA ASP A 5 -11.75 14.88 -6.03
C ASP A 5 -11.30 15.19 -4.59
N PRO A 6 -12.20 15.17 -3.59
CA PRO A 6 -11.87 15.52 -2.21
C PRO A 6 -10.74 14.65 -1.63
N LEU A 7 -10.65 13.38 -2.04
CA LEU A 7 -9.59 12.49 -1.58
C LEU A 7 -8.22 12.89 -2.14
N MET A 8 -8.19 13.29 -3.42
CA MET A 8 -6.98 13.80 -4.06
C MET A 8 -6.55 15.15 -3.46
N LYS A 9 -7.51 16.03 -3.14
CA LYS A 9 -7.23 17.29 -2.46
C LYS A 9 -6.57 17.06 -1.09
N ALA A 10 -7.16 16.20 -0.26
CA ALA A 10 -6.60 15.84 1.05
C ALA A 10 -5.19 15.25 0.93
N LEU A 11 -4.98 14.32 -0.02
CA LEU A 11 -3.67 13.73 -0.29
C LEU A 11 -2.62 14.81 -0.61
N MET A 12 -2.96 15.79 -1.44
CA MET A 12 -2.05 16.87 -1.81
C MET A 12 -1.72 17.78 -0.62
N GLU A 13 -2.72 18.15 0.17
CA GLU A 13 -2.56 19.00 1.36
C GLU A 13 -1.66 18.33 2.41
N VAL A 14 -1.92 17.07 2.75
CA VAL A 14 -1.13 16.32 3.74
C VAL A 14 0.30 16.08 3.23
N LYS A 15 0.48 15.80 1.94
CA LYS A 15 1.82 15.69 1.33
C LYS A 15 2.60 16.99 1.43
N MET A 16 1.94 18.13 1.19
CA MET A 16 2.56 19.44 1.33
C MET A 16 2.96 19.71 2.78
N LEU A 17 2.08 19.39 3.74
CA LEU A 17 2.39 19.47 5.17
C LEU A 17 3.62 18.64 5.55
N ALA A 18 3.65 17.35 5.19
CA ALA A 18 4.79 16.47 5.45
C ALA A 18 6.11 17.05 4.92
N SER A 19 6.08 17.56 3.68
CA SER A 19 7.27 18.16 3.05
C SER A 19 7.72 19.45 3.75
N ARG A 20 6.77 20.25 4.24
CA ARG A 20 7.03 21.50 4.95
C ARG A 20 7.62 21.21 6.33
N SER A 21 6.98 20.35 7.12
CA SER A 21 7.44 19.99 8.46
C SER A 21 8.83 19.34 8.41
N ARG A 22 9.12 18.51 7.40
CA ARG A 22 10.46 17.97 7.18
C ARG A 22 11.51 19.05 6.90
N LYS A 23 11.23 20.00 6.00
CA LYS A 23 12.14 21.11 5.69
C LYS A 23 12.36 22.01 6.91
N GLU A 24 11.31 22.28 7.67
CA GLU A 24 11.40 23.06 8.90
C GLU A 24 12.20 22.31 9.98
N ALA A 25 12.04 20.99 10.10
CA ALA A 25 12.85 20.15 10.98
C ALA A 25 14.35 20.23 10.60
N GLU A 26 14.69 20.11 9.33
CA GLU A 26 16.08 20.22 8.86
C GLU A 26 16.69 21.60 9.18
N LYS A 27 15.90 22.67 9.06
CA LYS A 27 16.33 24.02 9.47
C LYS A 27 16.57 24.09 10.97
N ALA A 28 15.64 23.60 11.80
CA ALA A 28 15.81 23.56 13.25
C ALA A 28 17.06 22.77 13.67
N ASN A 29 17.33 21.64 13.01
CA ASN A 29 18.53 20.85 13.29
C ASN A 29 19.83 21.59 12.91
N LYS A 30 19.84 22.33 11.80
CA LYS A 30 21.00 23.18 11.43
C LYS A 30 21.23 24.27 12.47
N THR A 31 20.16 24.92 12.94
CA THR A 31 20.25 25.92 14.02
C THR A 31 20.78 25.30 15.30
N ARG A 32 20.24 24.15 15.73
CA ARG A 32 20.72 23.39 16.90
C ARG A 32 22.23 23.16 16.82
N LEU A 33 22.72 22.61 15.70
CA LEU A 33 24.15 22.33 15.50
C LEU A 33 24.99 23.61 15.54
N SER A 34 24.49 24.72 15.00
CA SER A 34 25.15 26.03 15.09
C SER A 34 25.30 26.48 16.55
N GLU A 35 24.24 26.36 17.35
CA GLU A 35 24.24 26.73 18.76
C GLU A 35 25.13 25.81 19.61
N GLU A 36 25.16 24.51 19.33
CA GLU A 36 26.09 23.56 19.97
C GLU A 36 27.55 23.92 19.70
N ASN A 37 27.86 24.31 18.46
CA ASN A 37 29.20 24.77 18.09
C ASN A 37 29.58 26.08 18.80
N LYS A 38 28.63 27.03 18.94
CA LYS A 38 28.86 28.28 19.70
C LYS A 38 29.08 27.99 21.18
N ALA A 39 28.27 27.13 21.79
CA ALA A 39 28.43 26.70 23.18
C ALA A 39 29.81 26.05 23.40
N SER A 40 30.21 25.16 22.50
CA SER A 40 31.52 24.49 22.55
C SER A 40 32.69 25.47 22.44
N ARG A 41 32.57 26.52 21.62
CA ARG A 41 33.58 27.58 21.52
C ARG A 41 33.66 28.41 22.80
N ALA A 42 32.52 28.83 23.34
CA ALA A 42 32.45 29.58 24.59
C ALA A 42 33.03 28.78 25.78
N MET A 43 32.79 27.46 25.83
CA MET A 43 33.42 26.59 26.83
C MET A 43 34.96 26.59 26.76
N LYS A 44 35.53 26.55 25.54
CA LYS A 44 36.99 26.61 25.34
C LYS A 44 37.58 27.94 25.81
N ASN A 45 36.82 29.03 25.63
CA ASN A 45 37.21 30.37 26.09
C ASN A 45 36.95 30.60 27.58
N ARG A 46 36.43 29.61 28.32
CA ARG A 46 36.01 29.72 29.74
C ARG A 46 34.87 30.72 29.97
N GLU A 47 34.09 31.01 28.95
CA GLU A 47 32.91 31.88 29.00
C GLU A 47 31.67 31.05 29.37
N PHE A 48 31.61 30.56 30.61
CA PHE A 48 30.61 29.57 31.02
C PHE A 48 29.16 30.06 30.93
N GLN A 49 28.90 31.33 31.25
CA GLN A 49 27.56 31.92 31.14
C GLN A 49 27.09 31.99 29.67
N ILE A 50 28.00 32.34 28.76
CA ILE A 50 27.71 32.39 27.32
C ILE A 50 27.49 30.97 26.77
N ALA A 51 28.31 30.01 27.20
CA ALA A 51 28.12 28.61 26.88
C ALA A 51 26.75 28.09 27.33
N GLN A 52 26.29 28.47 28.53
CA GLN A 52 24.98 28.11 29.06
C GLN A 52 23.83 28.68 28.22
N ILE A 53 23.92 29.92 27.75
CA ILE A 53 22.89 30.54 26.91
C ILE A 53 22.75 29.79 25.57
N HIS A 54 23.88 29.48 24.93
CA HIS A 54 23.88 28.74 23.66
C HIS A 54 23.43 27.28 23.83
N SER A 55 23.82 26.61 24.92
CA SER A 55 23.38 25.24 25.19
C SER A 55 21.87 25.15 25.42
N GLN A 56 21.28 26.10 26.17
CA GLN A 56 19.83 26.18 26.33
C GLN A 56 19.11 26.44 25.00
N SER A 57 19.69 27.27 24.13
CA SER A 57 19.17 27.53 22.80
C SER A 57 19.20 26.27 21.91
N ALA A 58 20.31 25.52 21.96
CA ALA A 58 20.42 24.23 21.28
C ALA A 58 19.37 23.21 21.76
N VAL A 59 19.13 23.13 23.07
CA VAL A 59 18.10 22.22 23.64
C VAL A 59 16.71 22.60 23.13
N ARG A 60 16.35 23.88 23.11
CA ARG A 60 15.04 24.33 22.57
C ARG A 60 14.88 23.97 21.09
N GLU A 61 15.91 24.20 20.28
CA GLU A 61 15.89 23.83 18.85
C GLU A 61 15.88 22.31 18.64
N HIS A 62 16.49 21.54 19.54
CA HIS A 62 16.39 20.08 19.52
C HIS A 62 14.96 19.60 19.75
N HIS A 63 14.27 20.13 20.77
CA HIS A 63 12.86 19.81 21.00
C HIS A 63 11.99 20.16 19.79
N ARG A 64 12.20 21.36 19.22
CA ARG A 64 11.50 21.78 18.00
C ARG A 64 11.76 20.83 16.82
N TYR A 65 13.01 20.42 16.62
CA TYR A 65 13.37 19.43 15.60
C TYR A 65 12.63 18.11 15.79
N VAL A 66 12.60 17.57 17.01
CA VAL A 66 11.93 16.31 17.33
C VAL A 66 10.43 16.41 17.06
N SER A 67 9.77 17.49 17.51
CA SER A 67 8.35 17.71 17.27
C SER A 67 8.01 17.80 15.78
N LEU A 68 8.76 18.60 15.00
CA LEU A 68 8.54 18.73 13.56
C LEU A 68 8.80 17.43 12.80
N ARG A 69 9.77 16.63 13.26
CA ARG A 69 10.05 15.32 12.68
C ARG A 69 8.95 14.30 12.98
N ALA A 70 8.40 14.33 14.20
CA ALA A 70 7.25 13.50 14.55
C ALA A 70 6.02 13.86 13.71
N GLU A 71 5.70 15.15 13.60
CA GLU A 71 4.61 15.65 12.76
C GLU A 71 4.79 15.25 11.28
N ALA A 72 6.01 15.35 10.74
CA ALA A 72 6.29 14.91 9.38
C ALA A 72 6.07 13.40 9.21
N ALA A 73 6.48 12.58 10.17
CA ALA A 73 6.28 11.13 10.13
C ALA A 73 4.79 10.76 10.20
N GLU A 74 4.02 11.41 11.07
CA GLU A 74 2.57 11.24 11.15
C GLU A 74 1.88 11.61 9.83
N ALA A 75 2.27 12.74 9.22
CA ALA A 75 1.76 13.14 7.92
C ALA A 75 2.14 12.17 6.79
N GLU A 76 3.33 11.57 6.83
CA GLU A 76 3.75 10.54 5.87
C GLU A 76 2.91 9.26 5.97
N VAL A 77 2.54 8.84 7.20
CA VAL A 77 1.60 7.72 7.41
C VAL A 77 0.24 8.04 6.80
N LEU A 78 -0.31 9.22 7.08
CA LEU A 78 -1.58 9.67 6.50
C LEU A 78 -1.55 9.71 4.96
N VAL A 79 -0.43 10.13 4.36
CA VAL A 79 -0.25 10.09 2.89
C VAL A 79 -0.37 8.66 2.36
N ASN A 80 0.18 7.67 3.06
CA ASN A 80 0.10 6.27 2.64
C ASN A 80 -1.32 5.73 2.77
N ASP A 81 -2.03 6.06 3.85
CA ASP A 81 -3.43 5.67 4.05
C ASP A 81 -4.34 6.28 2.98
N LEU A 82 -4.16 7.56 2.65
CA LEU A 82 -4.91 8.24 1.60
C LEU A 82 -4.65 7.64 0.21
N LYS A 83 -3.40 7.25 -0.09
CA LYS A 83 -3.07 6.50 -1.32
C LYS A 83 -3.76 5.15 -1.36
N ALA A 84 -3.79 4.41 -0.25
CA ALA A 84 -4.44 3.10 -0.17
C ALA A 84 -5.96 3.23 -0.35
N ALA A 85 -6.58 4.22 0.29
CA ALA A 85 -7.99 4.54 0.12
C ALA A 85 -8.32 4.91 -1.34
N TYR A 86 -7.51 5.76 -1.97
CA TYR A 86 -7.67 6.14 -3.37
C TYR A 86 -7.60 4.92 -4.30
N SER A 87 -6.55 4.11 -4.13
CA SER A 87 -6.36 2.89 -4.91
C SER A 87 -7.53 1.90 -4.75
N THR A 88 -8.05 1.76 -3.54
CA THR A 88 -9.21 0.90 -3.25
C THR A 88 -10.49 1.42 -3.90
N ARG A 89 -10.71 2.74 -3.90
CA ARG A 89 -11.85 3.36 -4.58
C ARG A 89 -11.80 3.12 -6.09
N GLU A 90 -10.63 3.33 -6.72
CA GLU A 90 -10.46 3.11 -8.16
C GLU A 90 -10.68 1.64 -8.54
N ARG A 91 -10.14 0.70 -7.74
CA ARG A 91 -10.43 -0.74 -7.92
C ARG A 91 -11.91 -1.05 -7.79
N GLY A 92 -12.60 -0.47 -6.79
CA GLY A 92 -14.03 -0.64 -6.58
C GLY A 92 -14.86 -0.08 -7.73
N ALA A 93 -14.51 1.09 -8.27
CA ALA A 93 -15.15 1.68 -9.44
C ALA A 93 -14.99 0.79 -10.69
N LEU A 94 -13.78 0.30 -10.94
CA LEU A 94 -13.51 -0.64 -12.03
C LEU A 94 -14.28 -1.96 -11.86
N ALA A 95 -14.34 -2.51 -10.64
CA ALA A 95 -15.11 -3.71 -10.35
C ALA A 95 -16.62 -3.51 -10.62
N ARG A 96 -17.18 -2.36 -10.21
CA ARG A 96 -18.58 -2.01 -10.51
C ARG A 96 -18.85 -1.91 -12.01
N LEU A 97 -17.96 -1.26 -12.77
CA LEU A 97 -18.07 -1.18 -14.23
C LEU A 97 -18.00 -2.57 -14.88
N ARG A 98 -17.10 -3.44 -14.41
CA ARG A 98 -17.01 -4.84 -14.89
C ARG A 98 -18.29 -5.62 -14.60
N LEU A 99 -18.86 -5.49 -13.41
CA LEU A 99 -20.13 -6.14 -13.05
C LEU A 99 -21.30 -5.62 -13.90
N GLN A 100 -21.37 -4.31 -14.17
CA GLN A 100 -22.38 -3.73 -15.06
C GLN A 100 -22.24 -4.22 -16.51
N GLY A 101 -21.00 -4.27 -17.03
CA GLY A 101 -20.74 -4.84 -18.35
C GLY A 101 -20.97 -6.35 -18.44
N ALA A 102 -20.77 -7.10 -17.35
CA ALA A 102 -21.13 -8.51 -17.25
C ALA A 102 -22.66 -8.71 -17.24
N ARG A 103 -23.39 -7.87 -16.50
CA ARG A 103 -24.87 -7.85 -16.53
C ARG A 103 -25.42 -7.49 -17.91
N GLY A 104 -24.80 -6.52 -18.60
CA GLY A 104 -25.15 -6.16 -19.98
C GLY A 104 -24.93 -7.34 -20.95
N ARG A 105 -23.82 -8.08 -20.83
CA ARG A 105 -23.56 -9.27 -21.64
C ARG A 105 -24.52 -10.43 -21.37
N LEU A 106 -24.96 -10.62 -20.13
CA LEU A 106 -26.02 -11.58 -19.80
C LEU A 106 -27.38 -11.16 -20.37
N ALA A 107 -27.66 -9.85 -20.47
CA ALA A 107 -28.91 -9.35 -21.04
C ALA A 107 -29.01 -9.54 -22.58
N TYR A 108 -27.88 -9.63 -23.29
CA TYR A 108 -27.86 -9.97 -24.73
C TYR A 108 -27.84 -11.49 -25.02
N HIS A 109 -27.75 -12.32 -23.98
CA HIS A 109 -27.97 -13.76 -24.08
C HIS A 109 -29.37 -14.10 -23.54
N GLN A 110 -30.43 -13.71 -24.27
CA GLN A 110 -31.70 -14.41 -24.15
C GLN A 110 -31.59 -15.74 -24.93
N PRO A 111 -31.75 -16.91 -24.29
CA PRO A 111 -31.94 -18.15 -25.01
C PRO A 111 -33.44 -18.35 -25.29
N GLY A 112 -33.84 -18.11 -26.53
CA GLY A 112 -35.13 -18.55 -27.09
C GLY A 112 -35.14 -18.28 -28.60
N ALA A 113 -35.48 -19.19 -29.51
CA ALA A 113 -35.99 -20.55 -29.41
C ALA A 113 -35.82 -21.25 -30.78
N ARG A 114 -35.99 -22.59 -30.76
CA ARG A 114 -36.21 -23.56 -31.87
C ARG A 114 -34.99 -24.11 -32.63
N ALA A 115 -34.63 -25.35 -32.29
CA ALA A 115 -34.39 -26.40 -33.27
C ALA A 115 -34.98 -27.72 -32.74
N GLY A 116 -35.75 -28.39 -33.59
CA GLY A 116 -36.66 -29.45 -33.21
C GLY A 116 -36.03 -30.81 -32.87
N HIS A 117 -36.91 -31.64 -32.32
CA HIS A 117 -36.84 -33.09 -32.14
C HIS A 117 -35.59 -33.83 -32.65
N ARG A 118 -34.87 -34.46 -31.70
CA ARG A 118 -34.31 -35.80 -31.93
C ARG A 118 -34.41 -36.63 -30.66
N GLN A 119 -34.79 -37.88 -30.87
CA GLN A 119 -35.27 -38.86 -29.89
C GLN A 119 -34.36 -39.09 -28.68
N LEU A 120 -35.01 -39.29 -27.54
CA LEU A 120 -34.47 -39.88 -26.32
C LEU A 120 -34.08 -41.35 -26.59
N VAL A 121 -32.83 -41.70 -26.26
CA VAL A 121 -32.40 -43.09 -26.04
C VAL A 121 -32.21 -43.26 -24.53
N PRO A 122 -32.80 -44.29 -23.90
CA PRO A 122 -32.69 -44.50 -22.46
C PRO A 122 -31.42 -45.29 -22.12
N GLY A 123 -30.67 -44.82 -21.13
CA GLY A 123 -29.62 -45.64 -20.50
C GLY A 123 -28.49 -44.84 -19.88
N ALA A 124 -28.55 -44.70 -18.56
CA ALA A 124 -27.49 -44.39 -17.59
C ALA A 124 -27.74 -43.09 -16.79
N GLN A 125 -28.18 -43.27 -15.53
CA GLN A 125 -27.97 -42.31 -14.43
C GLN A 125 -26.79 -42.80 -13.57
N PRO A 126 -26.33 -42.05 -12.55
CA PRO A 126 -25.63 -40.78 -12.66
C PRO A 126 -24.30 -40.82 -11.87
N GLY A 127 -23.34 -39.96 -12.22
CA GLY A 127 -22.08 -39.82 -11.49
C GLY A 127 -21.81 -38.36 -11.16
N PHE A 128 -22.60 -37.80 -10.24
CA PHE A 128 -22.28 -36.52 -9.59
C PHE A 128 -21.24 -36.84 -8.50
N GLN A 129 -20.03 -36.31 -8.62
CA GLN A 129 -19.11 -36.19 -7.49
C GLN A 129 -18.86 -34.72 -7.27
N ASP A 130 -19.50 -34.20 -6.22
CA ASP A 130 -19.20 -32.92 -5.61
C ASP A 130 -17.70 -32.86 -5.29
N CYS A 131 -16.99 -31.93 -5.92
CA CYS A 131 -15.61 -31.63 -5.58
C CYS A 131 -15.64 -30.54 -4.51
N GLU A 132 -15.57 -30.95 -3.24
CA GLU A 132 -15.39 -30.04 -2.12
C GLU A 132 -13.98 -29.43 -2.14
N LEU A 133 -13.87 -28.20 -1.64
CA LEU A 133 -12.65 -27.41 -1.60
C LEU A 133 -11.59 -28.12 -0.71
N GLY A 134 -10.65 -28.86 -1.31
CA GLY A 134 -9.54 -29.48 -0.56
C GLY A 134 -8.97 -30.79 -1.10
N ASP A 135 -9.43 -31.31 -2.24
CA ASP A 135 -8.98 -32.62 -2.74
C ASP A 135 -7.73 -32.53 -3.66
N PRO A 136 -6.59 -33.16 -3.31
CA PRO A 136 -5.31 -32.99 -4.03
C PRO A 136 -5.23 -33.66 -5.41
N ARG A 137 -6.31 -34.30 -5.90
CA ARG A 137 -6.36 -34.92 -7.24
C ARG A 137 -6.83 -33.98 -8.35
N CYS A 138 -7.21 -32.75 -8.03
CA CYS A 138 -7.68 -31.73 -8.98
C CYS A 138 -6.61 -30.68 -9.34
N VAL A 139 -5.33 -31.06 -9.39
CA VAL A 139 -4.26 -30.17 -9.87
C VAL A 139 -4.11 -30.31 -11.38
N ALA A 140 -4.38 -29.20 -12.09
CA ALA A 140 -4.05 -29.06 -13.50
C ALA A 140 -2.52 -29.14 -13.70
N GLY A 141 -2.08 -30.07 -14.53
CA GLY A 141 -0.75 -30.14 -15.13
C GLY A 141 -0.85 -31.09 -16.31
N GLY A 142 -0.69 -30.64 -17.56
CA GLY A 142 0.58 -30.12 -18.02
C GLY A 142 1.37 -31.32 -18.54
N ALA A 143 1.41 -31.44 -19.87
CA ALA A 143 2.10 -32.51 -20.60
C ALA A 143 3.57 -32.64 -20.19
N GLY A 144 4.09 -33.88 -20.20
CA GLY A 144 5.53 -34.15 -20.15
C GLY A 144 5.88 -35.33 -19.26
N ALA A 145 5.68 -36.55 -19.78
CA ALA A 145 6.32 -37.74 -19.26
C ALA A 145 7.83 -37.69 -19.55
N GLU A 146 8.66 -38.07 -18.58
CA GLU A 146 9.63 -39.16 -18.79
C GLU A 146 10.21 -39.69 -17.47
N LEU A 147 10.38 -41.01 -17.46
CA LEU A 147 10.78 -41.87 -16.35
C LEU A 147 12.30 -41.98 -16.24
N GLY A 148 12.82 -42.12 -15.02
CA GLY A 148 14.17 -42.62 -14.78
C GLY A 148 14.44 -42.90 -13.29
N ARG A 149 14.45 -44.18 -12.91
CA ARG A 149 14.65 -44.70 -11.55
C ARG A 149 16.13 -44.82 -11.16
N GLY A 150 16.37 -44.83 -9.85
CA GLY A 150 17.50 -45.47 -9.16
C GLY A 150 18.41 -44.44 -8.48
N GLY A 151 18.79 -44.52 -7.20
CA GLY A 151 18.69 -45.54 -6.16
C GLY A 151 19.77 -45.22 -5.12
N GLU A 152 19.38 -45.20 -3.84
CA GLU A 152 20.11 -45.38 -2.57
C GLU A 152 21.63 -45.08 -2.37
N GLY A 153 21.92 -44.56 -1.17
CA GLY A 153 23.22 -44.57 -0.45
C GLY A 153 23.74 -43.15 -0.17
N GLY A 154 23.89 -42.62 1.04
CA GLY A 154 24.12 -43.22 2.35
C GLY A 154 25.59 -43.08 2.73
N GLY A 155 25.93 -42.19 3.66
CA GLY A 155 27.25 -42.14 4.34
C GLY A 155 28.29 -41.21 3.72
#